data_AF-E8LDS4-F1
#
_entry.id   AF-E8LDS4-F1
#
_cell.length_a   1.000
_cell.length_b   1.000
_cell.length_c   1.000
_cell.angle_alpha   90.00
_cell.angle_beta   90.00
_cell.angle_gamma   90.00
#
_symmetry.space_group_name_H-M   'P 1'
#
loop_
_entity.id
_entity.type
_entity.pdbx_description
1 polymer ?
#
loop_
_entity_poly.entity_id
_entity_poly.type
_entity_poly.pdbx_seq_one_letter_code
_entity_poly.pdbx_strand_id
1 'polypeptide(L)'
;MGFHYDSNEFFYEDLITQYNVFISANSKLHYNNPIKKTKEKGLYLCVYCNAHYGVIDSKIKERILKFVEQNKLHMHGGIYLFPLRNFWSTSKPEEELVKLCLRVEYTD
;
A
#
# COMPACT_ATOMS: atom_id res chain seq x y z
N MET A 1 10.54 3.95 -5.32
CA MET A 1 9.96 4.80 -4.26
C MET A 1 8.47 4.49 -4.21
N GLY A 2 7.87 4.44 -3.03
CA GLY A 2 6.45 4.12 -2.83
C GLY A 2 5.91 4.72 -1.54
N PHE A 3 4.64 4.48 -1.25
CA PHE A 3 3.91 5.11 -0.16
C PHE A 3 3.49 4.08 0.87
N HIS A 4 3.61 4.42 2.15
CA HIS A 4 3.22 3.58 3.26
C HIS A 4 2.22 4.30 4.15
N TYR A 5 1.05 3.68 4.33
CA TYR A 5 -0.08 4.19 5.09
C TYR A 5 -0.38 3.27 6.27
N ASP A 6 -0.97 3.81 7.33
CA ASP A 6 -1.65 2.98 8.32
C ASP A 6 -2.93 2.38 7.69
N SER A 7 -3.23 1.11 7.98
CA SER A 7 -4.39 0.46 7.37
C SER A 7 -5.71 1.02 7.87
N ASN A 8 -5.81 1.40 9.15
CA ASN A 8 -7.04 1.92 9.72
C ASN A 8 -7.33 3.31 9.16
N GLU A 9 -6.33 4.19 9.17
CA GLU A 9 -6.46 5.53 8.55
C GLU A 9 -6.85 5.41 7.07
N PHE A 10 -6.21 4.50 6.33
CA PHE A 10 -6.47 4.35 4.90
C PHE A 10 -7.89 3.88 4.56
N PHE A 11 -8.47 2.97 5.35
CA PHE A 11 -9.78 2.38 5.06
C PHE A 11 -10.95 3.08 5.74
N TYR A 12 -10.75 3.66 6.92
CA TYR A 12 -11.86 4.09 7.79
C TYR A 12 -11.86 5.59 8.11
N GLU A 13 -10.79 6.32 7.82
CA GLU A 13 -10.79 7.77 7.99
C GLU A 13 -11.16 8.50 6.70
N ASP A 14 -11.92 9.59 6.85
CA ASP A 14 -12.37 10.43 5.74
C ASP A 14 -11.21 11.18 5.07
N LEU A 15 -10.12 11.42 5.80
CA LEU A 15 -8.95 12.14 5.31
C LEU A 15 -7.66 11.42 5.67
N ILE A 16 -6.91 11.03 4.64
CA ILE A 16 -5.53 10.59 4.83
C ILE A 16 -4.67 11.84 5.09
N THR A 17 -4.26 12.03 6.34
CA THR A 17 -3.51 13.23 6.75
C THR A 17 -2.01 13.10 6.51
N GLN A 18 -1.49 11.88 6.41
CA GLN A 18 -0.06 11.62 6.30
C GLN A 18 0.23 10.31 5.56
N TYR A 19 1.41 10.27 4.93
CA TYR A 19 1.98 9.03 4.40
C TYR A 19 3.49 9.03 4.57
N ASN A 20 4.06 7.84 4.71
CA ASN A 20 5.50 7.66 4.71
C ASN A 20 5.98 7.30 3.31
N VAL A 21 7.04 7.94 2.83
CA VAL A 21 7.69 7.53 1.58
C VAL A 21 8.74 6.48 1.88
N PHE A 22 8.69 5.35 1.19
CA PHE A 22 9.71 4.31 1.28
C PHE A 22 10.45 4.13 -0.05
N ILE A 23 11.71 3.70 0.04
CA ILE A 23 12.52 3.34 -1.12
C ILE A 23 12.74 1.83 -1.05
N SER A 24 12.36 1.12 -2.11
CA SER A 24 12.79 -0.27 -2.28
C SER A 24 14.26 -0.26 -2.67
N ALA A 25 15.12 -0.60 -1.72
CA ALA A 25 16.54 -0.74 -1.92
C ALA A 25 16.87 -2.21 -2.17
N ASN A 26 17.63 -2.49 -3.24
CA ASN A 26 18.30 -3.78 -3.33
C ASN A 26 19.35 -3.86 -2.21
N SER A 27 19.53 -5.03 -1.62
CA SER A 27 20.32 -5.33 -0.41
C SER A 27 21.80 -4.92 -0.43
N LYS A 28 22.28 -4.25 -1.48
CA LYS A 28 23.67 -3.79 -1.66
C LYS A 28 23.91 -2.34 -1.22
N LEU A 29 22.91 -1.66 -0.66
CA LEU A 29 23.10 -0.29 -0.17
C LEU A 29 23.71 -0.32 1.25
N HIS A 30 25.00 -0.03 1.34
CA HIS A 30 25.68 0.25 2.61
C HIS A 30 25.19 1.59 3.15
N TYR A 31 24.20 1.56 4.04
CA TYR A 31 23.84 2.74 4.81
C TYR A 31 24.55 2.73 6.16
N ASN A 32 25.23 3.82 6.50
CA ASN A 32 25.77 4.05 7.85
C ASN A 32 24.65 4.25 8.89
N ASN A 33 23.41 4.50 8.45
CA ASN A 33 22.21 4.55 9.27
C ASN A 33 21.25 3.42 8.86
N PRO A 34 20.78 2.57 9.79
CA PRO A 34 19.90 1.46 9.44
C PRO A 34 18.61 1.97 8.80
N ILE A 35 18.10 1.19 7.84
CA ILE A 35 16.81 1.40 7.21
C ILE A 35 15.74 1.42 8.32
N LYS A 36 15.12 2.59 8.57
CA LYS A 36 14.22 2.80 9.72
C LYS A 36 12.92 1.99 9.65
N LYS A 37 12.47 1.58 8.46
CA LYS A 37 11.29 0.72 8.26
C LYS A 37 11.52 -0.23 7.10
N THR A 38 11.42 -1.52 7.39
CA THR A 38 11.40 -2.60 6.39
C THR A 38 9.98 -3.14 6.26
N LYS A 39 9.56 -3.47 5.04
CA LYS A 39 8.33 -4.23 4.85
C LYS A 39 8.44 -5.55 5.60
N GLU A 40 7.52 -5.77 6.53
CA GLU A 40 7.55 -6.93 7.40
C GLU A 40 7.36 -8.23 6.61
N LYS A 41 7.82 -9.34 7.19
CA LYS A 41 7.57 -10.68 6.63
C LYS A 41 6.15 -11.09 7.01
N GLY A 42 5.42 -11.72 6.08
CA GLY A 42 4.06 -12.19 6.34
C GLY A 42 3.27 -12.44 5.06
N LEU A 43 1.99 -12.76 5.24
CA LEU A 43 1.02 -12.88 4.15
C LEU A 43 0.53 -11.48 3.74
N TYR A 44 0.38 -11.26 2.44
CA TYR A 44 -0.03 -9.98 1.88
C TYR A 44 -1.13 -10.17 0.84
N LEU A 45 -2.24 -9.46 1.02
CA LEU A 45 -3.22 -9.23 -0.03
C LEU A 45 -2.68 -8.15 -0.96
N CYS A 46 -2.49 -8.50 -2.23
CA CYS A 46 -1.95 -7.58 -3.23
C CYS A 46 -3.00 -7.25 -4.30
N VAL A 47 -3.24 -5.97 -4.55
CA VAL A 47 -4.19 -5.48 -5.55
C VAL A 47 -3.48 -4.57 -6.54
N TYR A 48 -3.66 -4.83 -7.83
CA TYR A 48 -3.22 -3.97 -8.91
C TYR A 48 -4.38 -3.05 -9.28
N CYS A 49 -4.17 -1.74 -9.18
CA CYS A 49 -5.22 -0.77 -9.42
C CYS A 49 -4.66 0.59 -9.83
N ASN A 50 -5.55 1.46 -10.30
CA ASN A 50 -5.23 2.85 -10.51
C ASN A 50 -5.21 3.60 -9.18
N ALA A 51 -4.26 4.52 -9.04
CA ALA A 51 -4.21 5.45 -7.93
C ALA A 51 -3.71 6.80 -8.45
N HIS A 52 -4.21 7.89 -7.90
CA HIS A 52 -3.79 9.24 -8.23
C HIS A 52 -2.94 9.79 -7.09
N TYR A 53 -1.63 9.97 -7.31
CA TYR A 53 -0.69 10.40 -6.28
C TYR A 53 -0.77 9.56 -4.98
N GLY A 54 -1.01 8.25 -5.12
CA GLY A 54 -1.13 7.33 -3.98
C GLY A 54 -2.54 7.23 -3.37
N VAL A 55 -3.50 8.01 -3.87
CA VAL A 55 -4.90 7.93 -3.46
C VAL A 55 -5.64 6.92 -4.34
N ILE A 56 -6.33 5.96 -3.72
CA ILE A 56 -7.12 4.93 -4.41
C ILE A 56 -8.62 5.24 -4.31
N ASP A 57 -9.35 4.95 -5.38
CA ASP A 57 -10.81 5.06 -5.47
C ASP A 57 -11.53 4.26 -4.36
N SER A 58 -12.58 4.85 -3.79
CA SER A 58 -13.35 4.26 -2.69
C SER A 58 -13.95 2.90 -3.03
N LYS A 59 -14.36 2.66 -4.29
CA LYS A 59 -14.91 1.37 -4.71
C LYS A 59 -13.89 0.24 -4.63
N ILE A 60 -12.61 0.55 -4.86
CA ILE A 60 -11.53 -0.43 -4.68
C ILE A 60 -11.33 -0.71 -3.20
N LYS A 61 -11.35 0.31 -2.35
CA LYS A 61 -11.27 0.14 -0.89
C LYS A 61 -12.38 -0.76 -0.37
N GLU A 62 -13.63 -0.51 -0.77
CA GLU A 62 -14.79 -1.33 -0.42
C GLU A 62 -14.64 -2.79 -0.86
N ARG A 63 -14.13 -3.03 -2.07
CA ARG A 63 -13.89 -4.39 -2.58
C ARG A 63 -12.83 -5.13 -1.77
N ILE A 64 -11.77 -4.43 -1.35
CA ILE A 64 -10.73 -5.02 -0.51
C ILE A 64 -11.32 -5.43 0.85
N LEU A 65 -12.09 -4.54 1.50
CA LEU A 65 -12.73 -4.83 2.78
C LEU A 65 -13.67 -6.04 2.68
N LYS A 66 -14.50 -6.10 1.63
CA LYS A 66 -15.37 -7.27 1.37
C LYS A 66 -14.57 -8.56 1.19
N PHE A 67 -13.46 -8.50 0.46
CA PHE A 67 -12.60 -9.68 0.27
C PHE A 67 -11.98 -10.15 1.59
N VAL A 68 -11.49 -9.22 2.42
CA VAL A 68 -10.92 -9.52 3.75
C VAL A 68 -11.97 -10.22 4.63
N GLU A 69 -13.18 -9.67 4.70
CA GLU A 69 -14.28 -10.23 5.49
C GLU A 69 -14.68 -11.63 5.00
N GLN A 70 -14.90 -11.80 3.69
CA GLN A 70 -15.33 -13.07 3.10
C GLN A 70 -14.32 -14.21 3.31
N ASN A 71 -13.03 -13.88 3.38
CA ASN A 71 -11.96 -14.85 3.52
C ASN A 71 -11.47 -15.01 4.96
N LYS A 72 -12.18 -14.45 5.95
CA LYS A 72 -11.81 -14.51 7.37
C LYS A 72 -10.37 -14.06 7.61
N LEU A 73 -10.03 -12.91 7.02
CA LEU A 73 -8.72 -12.30 7.17
C LEU A 73 -8.79 -11.17 8.18
N HIS A 74 -7.74 -11.04 8.98
CA HIS A 74 -7.48 -9.88 9.81
C HIS A 74 -6.43 -9.00 9.14
N MET A 75 -6.70 -7.70 9.05
CA MET A 75 -5.75 -6.72 8.53
C MET A 75 -4.75 -6.37 9.63
N HIS A 76 -3.45 -6.42 9.32
CA HIS A 76 -2.40 -6.16 10.29
C HIS A 76 -1.35 -5.21 9.70
N GLY A 77 -0.88 -4.25 10.49
CA GLY A 77 0.18 -3.33 10.08
C GLY A 77 -0.23 -2.39 8.95
N GLY A 78 0.76 -1.83 8.26
CA GLY A 78 0.51 -0.81 7.24
C GLY A 78 0.31 -1.33 5.81
N ILE A 79 -0.21 -0.44 4.97
CA ILE A 79 -0.41 -0.63 3.54
C ILE A 79 0.81 -0.11 2.79
N TYR A 80 1.29 -0.86 1.81
CA TYR A 80 2.39 -0.48 0.95
C TYR A 80 1.90 -0.30 -0.48
N LEU A 81 2.04 0.91 -1.00
CA LEU A 81 1.69 1.29 -2.35
C LEU A 81 2.96 1.43 -3.19
N PHE A 82 3.08 0.56 -4.20
CA PHE A 82 4.20 0.53 -5.13
C PHE A 82 3.77 1.11 -6.48
N PRO A 83 4.22 2.31 -6.83
CA PRO A 83 4.13 2.82 -8.19
C PRO A 83 4.74 1.85 -9.19
N LEU A 84 3.99 1.48 -10.23
CA LEU A 84 4.45 0.56 -11.28
C LEU A 84 4.74 1.28 -12.59
N ARG A 85 3.77 2.06 -13.09
CA ARG A 85 3.84 2.70 -14.41
C ARG A 85 3.31 4.12 -14.36
N ASN A 86 3.96 5.01 -15.11
CA ASN A 86 3.55 6.39 -15.40
C ASN A 86 3.44 7.36 -14.21
N PHE A 87 3.59 6.88 -12.97
CA PHE A 87 3.32 7.62 -11.74
C PHE A 87 4.02 8.99 -11.60
N TRP A 88 5.20 9.18 -12.19
CA TRP A 88 5.96 10.43 -12.09
C TRP A 88 6.02 11.22 -13.40
N SER A 89 5.34 10.73 -14.43
CA SER A 89 5.57 11.19 -15.81
C SER A 89 4.30 11.34 -16.63
N THR A 90 3.12 11.07 -16.07
CA THR A 90 1.84 11.30 -16.73
C THR A 90 1.11 12.47 -16.07
N SER A 91 0.45 13.28 -16.90
CA SER A 91 -0.51 14.28 -16.46
C SER A 91 -1.94 13.70 -16.36
N LYS A 92 -2.09 12.39 -16.63
CA LYS A 92 -3.36 11.67 -16.64
C LYS A 92 -3.43 10.67 -15.47
N PRO A 93 -4.12 11.02 -14.38
CA PRO A 93 -4.25 10.18 -13.19
C PRO A 93 -4.70 8.75 -13.45
N GLU A 94 -5.58 8.55 -14.44
CA GLU A 94 -6.13 7.25 -14.83
C GLU A 94 -5.10 6.31 -15.46
N GLU A 95 -3.93 6.82 -15.87
CA GLU A 95 -2.84 6.01 -16.42
C GLU A 95 -1.83 5.58 -15.35
N GLU A 96 -1.94 6.12 -14.13
CA GLU A 96 -1.10 5.74 -12.99
C GLU A 96 -1.53 4.38 -12.48
N LEU A 97 -0.61 3.41 -12.52
CA LEU A 97 -0.83 2.06 -12.03
C LEU A 97 0.02 1.79 -10.80
N VAL A 98 -0.61 1.30 -9.74
CA VAL A 98 0.04 0.92 -8.49
C VAL A 98 -0.26 -0.53 -8.12
N LYS A 99 0.66 -1.13 -7.37
CA LYS A 99 0.41 -2.34 -6.59
C LYS A 99 0.22 -1.94 -5.13
N LEU A 100 -0.99 -2.11 -4.60
CA LEU A 100 -1.27 -2.04 -3.17
C LEU A 100 -0.95 -3.39 -2.54
N CYS A 101 -0.24 -3.40 -1.42
CA CYS A 101 -0.01 -4.59 -0.59
C CYS A 101 -0.47 -4.30 0.85
N LEU A 102 -1.49 -5.00 1.30
CA LEU A 102 -2.00 -4.98 2.66
C LEU A 102 -1.54 -6.26 3.37
N ARG A 103 -0.90 -6.13 4.53
CA ARG A 103 -0.56 -7.31 5.33
C ARG A 103 -1.82 -7.84 6.01
N VAL A 104 -1.98 -9.15 5.94
CA VAL A 104 -3.15 -9.85 6.46
C VAL A 104 -2.72 -11.16 7.12
N GLU A 105 -3.55 -11.67 8.01
CA GLU A 105 -3.40 -12.97 8.67
C GLU A 105 -4.75 -13.69 8.67
N TYR A 106 -4.77 -15.01 8.59
CA TYR A 106 -6.02 -15.77 8.73
C TYR A 106 -6.48 -15.72 10.18
N THR A 107 -7.79 -15.61 10.41
CA THR A 107 -8.38 -15.61 11.76
C THR A 107 -8.81 -17.00 12.23
N ASP A 108 -8.31 -18.04 11.59
CA ASP A 108 -8.66 -19.44 11.90
C ASP A 108 -8.09 -19.90 13.26
#